data_AF-A0AAN2CGB7-F1
#
_entry.id   AF-A0AAN2CGB7-F1
#
_cell.length_a   1.000
_cell.length_b   1.000
_cell.length_c   1.000
_cell.angle_alpha   90.00
_cell.angle_beta   90.00
_cell.angle_gamma   90.00
#
_symmetry.space_group_name_H-M   'P 1'
#
loop_
_entity.id
_entity.type
_entity.pdbx_description
1 polymer ?
#
loop_
_entity_poly.entity_id
_entity_poly.type
_entity_poly.pdbx_seq_one_letter_code
_entity_poly.pdbx_strand_id
1 'polypeptide(L)' 'MVAIDQFFPSSKRYSGCVYTMTKMALNVRSWICPECGANHDSDVNAAKNIKAVGLITLAHGATVNPKAA' A
#
# COMPACT_ATOMS: atom_id res chain seq x y z
N MET A 1 5.15 18.94 2.01
CA MET A 1 4.02 18.00 1.86
C MET A 1 3.94 17.62 0.40
N VAL A 2 3.76 16.33 0.10
CA VAL A 2 3.62 15.81 -1.28
C VAL A 2 2.26 15.17 -1.40
N ALA A 3 1.52 15.51 -2.45
CA ALA A 3 0.24 14.88 -2.74
C ALA A 3 0.46 13.49 -3.35
N ILE A 4 -0.30 12.50 -2.89
CA ILE A 4 -0.34 11.16 -3.45
C ILE A 4 -1.74 10.88 -3.99
N ASP A 5 -1.85 9.92 -4.91
CA ASP A 5 -3.15 9.52 -5.47
C ASP A 5 -4.08 8.98 -4.38
N GLN A 6 -5.32 9.48 -4.34
CA GLN A 6 -6.32 9.12 -3.33
C GLN A 6 -6.76 7.64 -3.44
N PHE A 7 -6.67 7.04 -4.63
CA PHE A 7 -7.09 5.67 -4.90
C PHE A 7 -5.92 4.67 -4.81
N PHE A 8 -4.72 5.12 -4.43
CA PHE A 8 -3.60 4.23 -4.16
C PHE A 8 -3.96 3.21 -3.07
N PRO A 9 -3.83 1.89 -3.31
CA PRO A 9 -4.32 0.84 -2.42
C PRO A 9 -3.38 0.62 -1.21
N SER A 10 -3.14 1.66 -0.41
CA SER A 10 -2.16 1.67 0.68
C SER A 10 -2.40 0.58 1.73
N SER A 11 -3.66 0.28 2.06
CA SER A 11 -4.01 -0.77 3.04
C SER A 11 -4.07 -2.17 2.44
N LYS A 12 -4.30 -2.29 1.12
CA LYS A 12 -4.51 -3.57 0.43
C LYS A 12 -3.24 -4.13 -0.22
N ARG A 13 -2.29 -3.25 -0.58
CA ARG A 13 -0.99 -3.65 -1.12
C ARG A 13 -0.07 -3.98 0.03
N TYR A 14 0.61 -5.11 -0.01
CA TYR A 14 1.62 -5.38 1.00
C TYR A 14 2.91 -4.58 0.72
N SER A 15 3.52 -4.04 1.76
CA SER A 15 4.77 -3.27 1.66
C SER A 15 6.02 -4.13 1.47
N GLY A 16 5.99 -5.42 1.81
CA GLY A 16 7.14 -6.33 1.75
C GLY A 16 7.08 -7.40 0.65
N CYS A 17 5.98 -7.49 -0.11
CA CYS A 17 5.87 -8.32 -1.32
C CYS A 17 4.91 -7.67 -2.31
N VAL A 18 4.77 -8.25 -3.50
CA VAL A 18 3.97 -7.67 -4.59
C VAL A 18 2.46 -7.92 -4.47
N TYR A 19 2.03 -8.71 -3.48
CA TYR A 19 0.64 -9.05 -3.27
C TYR A 19 -0.24 -7.83 -2.98
N THR A 20 -1.37 -7.73 -3.68
CA THR A 20 -2.41 -6.74 -3.43
C THR A 20 -3.75 -7.43 -3.24
N MET A 21 -4.38 -7.26 -2.08
CA MET A 21 -5.69 -7.83 -1.81
C MET A 21 -6.76 -7.21 -2.70
N THR A 22 -7.55 -8.05 -3.35
CA THR A 22 -8.73 -7.61 -4.14
C THR A 22 -9.81 -7.01 -3.25
N LYS A 23 -10.04 -7.63 -2.08
CA LYS A 23 -11.06 -7.22 -1.11
C LYS A 23 -10.51 -7.36 0.31
N MET A 24 -10.73 -6.32 1.11
CA MET A 24 -10.42 -6.29 2.54
C MET A 24 -11.58 -5.59 3.24
N ALA A 25 -12.10 -6.20 4.31
CA ALA A 25 -13.18 -5.59 5.09
C ALA A 25 -12.62 -4.47 5.98
N LEU A 26 -13.41 -3.42 6.22
CA LEU A 26 -12.98 -2.22 6.94
C LEU A 26 -12.57 -2.48 8.41
N ASN A 27 -13.00 -3.61 8.98
CA ASN A 27 -12.71 -4.01 10.35
C ASN A 27 -11.47 -4.92 10.47
N VAL A 28 -10.78 -5.23 9.36
CA VAL A 28 -9.59 -6.08 9.39
C VAL A 28 -8.39 -5.26 9.86
N ARG A 29 -7.96 -5.49 11.10
CA ARG A 29 -6.75 -4.89 11.71
C ARG A 29 -5.50 -5.67 11.40
N SER A 30 -5.60 -7.00 11.33
CA SER A 30 -4.48 -7.89 11.08
C SER A 30 -4.82 -8.97 10.07
N TRP A 31 -3.88 -9.30 9.19
CA TRP A 31 -4.06 -10.34 8.18
C TRP A 31 -2.73 -11.00 7.80
N ILE A 32 -2.79 -12.25 7.37
CA ILE A 32 -1.63 -12.99 6.87
C ILE A 32 -1.58 -12.87 5.36
N CYS A 33 -0.44 -12.50 4.81
CA CYS A 33 -0.22 -12.46 3.38
C CYS A 33 -0.27 -13.87 2.79
N PRO A 34 -1.14 -14.16 1.80
CA PRO A 34 -1.22 -15.48 1.19
C PRO A 34 -0.02 -15.80 0.30
N GLU A 35 0.76 -14.81 -0.16
CA GLU A 35 1.96 -15.06 -0.97
C GLU A 35 3.23 -15.28 -0.13
N CYS A 36 3.45 -14.49 0.91
CA CYS A 36 4.70 -14.55 1.69
C CYS A 36 4.51 -15.09 3.12
N GLY A 37 3.29 -15.34 3.57
CA GLY A 37 2.98 -15.91 4.89
C GLY A 37 3.20 -14.97 6.07
N ALA A 38 3.63 -13.72 5.85
CA ALA A 38 3.88 -12.77 6.92
C ALA A 38 2.56 -12.20 7.49
N ASN A 39 2.55 -11.91 8.80
CA ASN A 39 1.44 -11.25 9.48
C ASN A 39 1.58 -9.72 9.42
N HIS A 40 0.49 -9.02 9.15
CA HIS A 40 0.48 -7.58 8.91
C HIS A 40 -0.58 -6.88 9.73
N ASP A 41 -0.22 -5.74 10.31
CA ASP A 41 -1.15 -4.73 10.78
C ASP A 41 -1.52 -3.78 9.63
N SER A 42 -2.83 -3.53 9.44
CA SER A 42 -3.36 -2.75 8.32
C SER A 42 -2.87 -1.31 8.31
N ASP A 43 -2.77 -0.68 9.48
CA ASP A 43 -2.46 0.75 9.63
C ASP A 43 -0.96 0.96 9.46
N VAL A 44 -0.15 0.06 10.05
CA VAL A 44 1.31 0.05 9.86
C VAL A 44 1.65 -0.20 8.39
N ASN A 45 0.96 -1.13 7.72
CA ASN A 45 1.17 -1.41 6.31
C ASN A 45 0.80 -0.19 5.44
N ALA A 46 -0.35 0.43 5.71
CA ALA A 46 -0.77 1.65 5.02
C ALA A 46 0.25 2.78 5.17
N ALA A 47 0.75 3.03 6.39
CA ALA A 47 1.76 4.05 6.66
C ALA A 47 3.08 3.79 5.89
N LYS A 48 3.55 2.54 5.84
CA LYS A 48 4.74 2.15 5.07
C LYS A 48 4.57 2.43 3.58
N ASN A 49 3.43 2.06 3.01
CA ASN A 49 3.14 2.26 1.60
C ASN A 49 3.00 3.75 1.24
N ILE A 50 2.30 4.53 2.06
CA ILE A 50 2.18 5.99 1.89
C ILE A 50 3.55 6.65 1.93
N LYS A 51 4.41 6.28 2.87
CA LYS A 51 5.79 6.79 2.95
C LYS A 51 6.57 6.46 1.69
N ALA A 52 6.51 5.21 1.21
CA ALA A 52 7.23 4.78 0.03
C ALA A 52 6.79 5.56 -1.23
N VAL A 53 5.48 5.66 -1.46
CA VAL A 53 4.93 6.44 -2.58
C VAL A 53 5.27 7.93 -2.46
N GLY A 54 5.13 8.52 -1.27
CA GLY A 54 5.46 9.93 -1.04
C GLY A 54 6.93 10.25 -1.33
N LEU A 55 7.85 9.36 -0.98
CA LEU A 55 9.28 9.50 -1.32
C LEU A 55 9.52 9.37 -2.83
N ILE A 56 8.86 8.41 -3.49
CA ILE A 56 8.96 8.23 -4.94
C ILE A 56 8.44 9.47 -5.68
N THR A 57 7.27 9.98 -5.28
CA THR A 57 6.67 11.17 -5.89
C THR A 57 7.52 12.41 -5.62
N LEU A 58 8.13 12.54 -4.45
CA LEU A 58 9.08 13.63 -4.18
C LEU A 58 10.30 13.58 -5.11
N ALA A 59 10.83 12.38 -5.36
CA ALA A 59 12.02 12.20 -6.18
C ALA A 59 11.77 12.30 -7.69
N HIS A 60 10.59 11.86 -8.17
CA HIS A 60 10.33 11.70 -9.61
C HIS A 60 9.19 12.60 -10.15
N GLY A 61 8.47 13.32 -9.29
CA GLY A 61 7.38 14.22 -9.69
C GLY A 61 6.11 13.55 -10.25
N ALA A 62 6.06 12.22 -10.32
CA ALA A 62 4.92 11.47 -10.85
C ALA A 62 4.07 10.85 -9.73
N THR A 63 2.74 10.91 -9.88
CA THR A 63 1.79 10.14 -9.07
C THR A 63 1.84 8.68 -9.50
N VAL A 64 2.31 7.79 -8.62
CA VAL A 64 2.39 6.36 -8.93
C VAL A 64 1.06 5.67 -8.60
N ASN A 65 0.31 5.30 -9.64
CA ASN A 65 -0.82 4.38 -9.51
C ASN A 65 -0.49 3.08 -10.26
N PRO A 66 -0.23 1.96 -9.56
CA PRO A 66 0.09 0.70 -10.20
C PRO A 66 -1.08 0.07 -10.97
N LYS A 67 -2.27 0.69 -10.97
CA LYS A 67 -3.46 0.23 -11.71
C LYS A 67 -3.65 0.91 -13.08
N ALA A 68 -2.76 1.82 -13.47
CA ALA A 68 -2.73 2.40 -14.81
C ALA A 68 -1.76 1.61 -15.72
N ALA A 69 -2.12 0.37 -16.02
CA ALA A 69 -1.60 -0.42 -17.12
C ALA A 69 -2.70 -1.39 -17.57
#